data_AF-A0A3S5X204-F1
#
_entry.id   AF-A0A3S5X204-F1
#
_cell.length_a   1.000
_cell.length_b   1.000
_cell.length_c   1.000
_cell.angle_alpha   90.00
_cell.angle_beta   90.00
_cell.angle_gamma   90.00
#
_symmetry.space_group_name_H-M   'P 1'
#
loop_
_entity.id
_entity.type
_entity.pdbx_description
1 polymer ?
#
loop_
_entity_poly.entity_id
_entity_poly.type
_entity_poly.pdbx_seq_one_letter_code
_entity_poly.pdbx_strand_id
1 'polypeptide(L)'
;MLFCFYQILFFLFDFLKIQRQSFYRFLTKGLSDEFLKRNPVIEKAQGSAFVFLAQHYKLLEPSLSARRCLLTAKTYNSRLIIPVHALRL
;
A
#
# COMPACT_ATOMS: atom_id res chain seq x y z
N MET A 1 -30.35 -22.13 -24.34
CA MET A 1 -30.07 -20.74 -24.79
C MET A 1 -29.84 -19.75 -23.66
N LEU A 2 -30.65 -19.70 -22.59
CA LEU A 2 -30.48 -18.74 -21.49
C LEU A 2 -29.16 -18.92 -20.69
N PHE A 3 -28.71 -20.17 -20.52
CA PHE A 3 -27.52 -20.51 -19.72
C PHE A 3 -26.20 -20.07 -20.38
N CYS A 4 -26.09 -20.16 -21.71
CA CYS A 4 -24.91 -19.68 -22.44
C CYS A 4 -24.78 -18.14 -22.39
N PHE A 5 -25.90 -17.41 -22.40
CA PHE A 5 -25.90 -15.95 -22.23
C PHE A 5 -25.38 -15.54 -20.84
N TYR A 6 -25.72 -16.29 -19.79
CA TYR A 6 -25.28 -16.02 -18.42
C TYR A 6 -23.76 -16.18 -18.27
N GLN A 7 -23.16 -17.19 -18.92
CA GLN A 7 -21.71 -17.40 -18.91
C GLN A 7 -20.93 -16.30 -19.65
N ILE A 8 -21.50 -15.74 -20.73
CA ILE A 8 -20.89 -14.62 -21.47
C ILE A 8 -20.92 -13.32 -20.63
N LEU A 9 -21.96 -13.10 -19.82
CA LEU A 9 -22.03 -11.93 -18.93
C LEU A 9 -20.91 -11.90 -17.89
N PHE A 10 -20.49 -13.06 -17.37
CA PHE A 10 -19.36 -13.15 -16.43
C PHE A 10 -18.01 -12.83 -17.10
N PHE A 11 -17.90 -12.99 -18.41
CA PHE A 11 -16.70 -12.61 -19.17
C PHE A 11 -16.64 -11.11 -19.49
N LEU A 12 -17.79 -10.42 -19.46
CA LEU A 12 -17.89 -9.01 -19.83
C LEU A 12 -17.45 -8.05 -18.70
N PHE A 13 -17.57 -8.48 -17.45
CA PHE A 13 -17.33 -7.63 -16.28
C PHE A 13 -16.07 -8.05 -15.53
N ASP A 14 -15.14 -7.10 -15.39
CA ASP A 14 -13.98 -7.26 -14.52
C ASP A 14 -14.41 -7.10 -13.05
N PHE A 15 -14.87 -8.20 -12.44
CA PHE A 15 -15.33 -8.23 -11.04
C PHE A 15 -14.23 -7.85 -10.02
N LEU A 16 -12.96 -7.93 -10.41
CA LEU A 16 -11.82 -7.58 -9.56
C LEU A 16 -11.35 -6.13 -9.80
N LYS A 17 -11.96 -5.39 -10.73
CA LYS A 17 -11.58 -4.02 -11.08
C LYS A 17 -11.49 -3.13 -9.85
N ILE A 18 -12.53 -3.15 -9.01
CA ILE A 18 -12.61 -2.29 -7.82
C ILE A 18 -11.48 -2.63 -6.84
N GLN A 19 -11.22 -3.91 -6.59
CA GLN A 19 -10.17 -4.34 -5.68
C GLN A 19 -8.78 -3.91 -6.17
N ARG A 20 -8.48 -4.15 -7.46
CA ARG A 20 -7.19 -3.75 -8.04
C ARG A 20 -7.01 -2.24 -8.08
N GLN A 21 -8.03 -1.50 -8.50
CA GLN A 21 -7.95 -0.04 -8.61
C GLN A 21 -7.84 0.63 -7.24
N SER A 22 -8.61 0.16 -6.26
CA SER A 22 -8.55 0.67 -4.89
C SER A 22 -7.17 0.44 -4.29
N PHE A 23 -6.66 -0.79 -4.37
CA PHE A 23 -5.35 -1.12 -3.84
C PHE A 23 -4.23 -0.36 -4.57
N TYR A 24 -4.29 -0.25 -5.89
CA TYR A 24 -3.33 0.55 -6.65
C TYR A 24 -3.34 2.03 -6.23
N ARG A 25 -4.52 2.64 -6.02
CA ARG A 25 -4.62 4.01 -5.51
C ARG A 25 -4.05 4.16 -4.11
N PHE A 26 -4.31 3.20 -3.22
CA PHE A 26 -3.69 3.18 -1.89
C PHE A 26 -2.17 3.13 -1.97
N LEU A 27 -1.62 2.24 -2.81
CA LEU A 27 -0.18 2.06 -3.01
C LEU A 27 0.52 3.14 -3.83
N THR A 28 -0.20 4.09 -4.42
CA THR A 28 0.41 5.18 -5.23
C THR A 28 0.22 6.55 -4.60
N LYS A 29 -0.90 6.77 -3.91
CA LYS A 29 -1.24 8.07 -3.30
C LYS A 29 -1.70 7.96 -1.87
N GLY A 30 -2.56 6.98 -1.57
CA GLY A 30 -3.18 6.85 -0.25
C GLY A 30 -2.18 6.76 0.90
N LEU A 31 -1.11 5.98 0.74
CA LEU A 31 -0.04 5.89 1.74
C LEU A 31 0.60 7.26 2.02
N SER A 32 1.04 7.97 0.98
CA SER A 32 1.69 9.28 1.17
C SER A 32 0.74 10.30 1.79
N ASP A 33 -0.52 10.29 1.37
CA ASP A 33 -1.54 11.23 1.87
C ASP A 33 -1.77 11.03 3.37
N GLU A 34 -1.82 9.79 3.86
CA GLU A 34 -1.96 9.52 5.30
C GLU A 34 -0.74 9.94 6.11
N PHE A 35 0.48 9.74 5.60
CA PHE A 35 1.68 10.23 6.28
C PHE A 35 1.70 11.76 6.35
N LEU A 36 1.34 12.45 5.27
CA LEU A 36 1.32 13.91 5.22
C LEU A 36 0.36 14.54 6.23
N LYS A 37 -0.78 13.89 6.52
CA LYS A 37 -1.74 14.37 7.55
C LYS A 37 -1.14 14.49 8.95
N ARG A 38 -0.07 13.75 9.25
CA ARG A 38 0.57 13.70 10.57
C ARG A 38 2.00 14.25 10.57
N ASN A 39 2.43 14.88 9.48
CA ASN A 39 3.80 15.35 9.27
C ASN A 39 3.88 16.89 9.41
N PRO A 40 4.85 17.47 10.13
CA PRO A 40 5.92 16.82 10.89
C PRO A 40 5.43 16.17 12.19
N VAL A 41 6.08 15.08 12.59
CA VAL A 41 5.88 14.47 13.92
C VAL A 41 6.79 15.17 14.91
N ILE A 42 6.21 15.89 15.86
CA ILE A 42 6.94 16.72 16.83
C ILE A 42 7.02 15.99 18.18
N GLU A 43 8.24 15.82 18.68
CA GLU A 43 8.50 15.34 20.04
C GLU A 43 8.71 16.55 20.98
N LYS A 44 7.64 16.89 21.70
CA LYS A 44 7.61 18.09 22.57
C LYS A 44 8.62 18.05 23.72
N ALA A 45 8.99 16.87 24.20
CA ALA A 45 9.85 16.71 25.37
C ALA A 45 11.34 16.99 25.08
N GLN A 46 11.79 16.76 23.85
CA GLN A 46 13.20 16.81 23.47
C GLN A 46 13.52 17.94 22.48
N GLY A 47 12.52 18.71 22.04
CA GLY A 47 12.70 19.74 21.01
C GLY A 47 13.13 19.14 19.67
N SER A 48 12.69 17.92 19.35
CA SER A 48 13.03 17.25 18.09
C SER A 48 11.78 17.12 17.21
N ALA A 49 11.97 17.21 15.90
CA ALA A 49 10.92 16.99 14.92
C ALA A 49 11.39 16.02 13.84
N PHE A 50 10.54 15.07 13.48
CA PHE A 50 10.76 14.15 12.39
C PHE A 50 9.88 14.54 11.20
N VAL A 51 10.52 14.80 10.07
CA VAL A 51 9.86 15.10 8.80
C VAL A 51 9.94 13.87 7.92
N PHE A 52 8.80 13.21 7.72
CA PHE A 52 8.67 12.11 6.77
C PHE A 52 8.61 12.67 5.35
N LEU A 53 9.52 12.25 4.47
CA LEU A 53 9.46 12.55 3.05
C LEU A 53 8.48 11.59 2.37
N ALA A 54 7.21 11.69 2.77
CA ALA A 54 6.15 10.76 2.43
C ALA A 54 5.97 10.57 0.91
N GLN A 55 6.27 11.57 0.07
CA GLN A 55 6.16 11.42 -1.39
C GLN A 55 7.26 10.53 -2.00
N HIS A 56 8.33 10.25 -1.25
CA HIS A 56 9.50 9.48 -1.71
C HIS A 56 9.55 8.08 -1.10
N TYR A 57 8.44 7.55 -0.58
CA TYR A 57 8.42 6.18 -0.07
C TYR A 57 8.70 5.17 -1.19
N LYS A 58 9.26 4.04 -0.81
CA LYS A 58 9.48 2.89 -1.70
C LYS A 58 8.88 1.64 -1.08
N LEU A 59 8.19 0.88 -1.91
CA LEU A 59 7.76 -0.48 -1.60
C LEU A 59 8.78 -1.43 -2.22
N LEU A 60 9.46 -2.21 -1.38
CA LEU A 60 10.39 -3.22 -1.85
C LEU A 60 9.61 -4.45 -2.29
N GLU A 61 10.11 -5.14 -3.30
CA GLU A 61 9.49 -6.39 -3.73
C GLU A 61 9.38 -7.40 -2.56
N PRO A 62 8.26 -8.12 -2.46
CA PRO A 62 8.09 -9.18 -1.47
C PRO A 62 9.24 -10.19 -1.52
N SER A 63 9.80 -10.52 -0.35
CA SER A 63 10.92 -11.46 -0.24
C SER A 63 10.53 -12.92 -0.55
N LEU A 64 9.24 -13.23 -0.46
CA LEU A 64 8.67 -14.55 -0.72
C LEU A 64 7.53 -14.42 -1.72
N SER A 65 7.37 -15.40 -2.60
CA SER A 65 6.20 -15.48 -3.47
C SER A 65 4.94 -15.83 -2.68
N ALA A 66 3.77 -15.44 -3.20
CA ALA A 66 2.47 -15.75 -2.59
C ALA A 66 2.31 -17.26 -2.30
N ARG A 67 2.76 -18.13 -3.22
CA ARG A 67 2.74 -19.58 -3.03
C ARG A 67 3.59 -20.04 -1.84
N ARG A 68 4.81 -19.49 -1.68
CA ARG A 68 5.68 -19.83 -0.53
C ARG A 68 5.07 -19.34 0.77
N CYS A 69 4.48 -18.14 0.79
CA CYS A 69 3.76 -17.61 1.94
C CYS A 69 2.61 -18.55 2.36
N LEU A 70 1.79 -19.01 1.42
CA LEU A 70 0.72 -19.97 1.70
C LEU A 70 1.25 -21.28 2.29
N LEU A 71 2.28 -21.88 1.67
CA LEU A 71 2.86 -23.16 2.12
C LEU A 71 3.54 -23.07 3.49
N THR A 72 4.06 -21.89 3.84
CA THR A 72 4.76 -21.66 5.11
C THR A 72 3.90 -20.96 6.16
N ALA A 73 2.60 -20.79 5.90
CA ALA A 73 1.66 -20.06 6.74
C ALA A 73 2.17 -18.65 7.13
N LYS A 74 2.85 -17.96 6.21
CA LYS A 74 3.35 -16.60 6.39
C LYS A 74 2.49 -15.59 5.61
N THR A 75 2.41 -14.37 6.11
CA THR A 75 1.76 -13.27 5.39
C THR A 75 2.59 -12.85 4.17
N TYR A 76 1.96 -12.75 3.01
CA TYR A 76 2.58 -12.15 1.82
C TYR A 76 2.60 -10.63 1.98
N ASN A 77 3.80 -10.04 2.12
CA ASN A 77 3.97 -8.62 2.39
C ASN A 77 5.15 -8.01 1.63
N SER A 78 5.12 -6.68 1.53
CA SER A 78 6.18 -5.83 0.98
C SER A 78 6.72 -4.95 2.10
N ARG A 79 8.02 -4.63 2.07
CA ARG A 79 8.61 -3.68 3.01
C ARG A 79 8.41 -2.25 2.52
N LEU A 80 7.92 -1.38 3.40
CA LEU A 80 7.76 0.04 3.15
C LEU A 80 8.96 0.81 3.72
N ILE A 81 9.68 1.52 2.86
CA ILE A 81 10.79 2.40 3.24
C ILE A 81 10.37 3.84 3.02
N ILE A 82 10.52 4.68 4.04
CA ILE A 82 10.19 6.11 3.97
C ILE A 82 11.42 6.89 4.44
N PRO A 83 11.97 7.80 3.60
CA PRO A 83 13.04 8.68 4.05
C PRO A 83 12.54 9.66 5.12
N VAL A 84 13.35 9.91 6.14
CA VAL A 84 13.01 10.79 7.26
C VAL A 84 14.14 11.77 7.50
N HIS A 85 13.81 13.05 7.73
CA HIS A 85 14.74 14.05 8.23
C HIS A 85 14.48 14.29 9.71
N ALA A 86 15.53 14.19 10.53
CA ALA A 86 15.49 14.61 11.93
C ALA A 86 15.92 16.08 12.01
N LEU A 87 15.05 16.91 12.57
CA LEU A 87 15.31 18.32 12.87
C LEU A 87 15.43 18.48 14.39
N ARG A 88 16.38 19.32 14.80
CA ARG A 88 16.50 19.80 16.17
C ARG A 88 15.95 21.22 16.20
N LEU A 89 14.88 21.44 16.96
CA LEU A 89 14.20 22.71 17.17
C LEU A 89 14.79 23.46 18.38
#